data_AF-A0A970WBH6-F1
#
_entry.id   AF-A0A970WBH6-F1
#
_cell.length_a   1.000
_cell.length_b   1.000
_cell.length_c   1.000
_cell.angle_alpha   90.00
_cell.angle_beta   90.00
_cell.angle_gamma   90.00
#
_symmetry.space_group_name_H-M   'P 1'
#
loop_
_entity.id
_entity.type
_entity.pdbx_description
1 polymer ?
#
loop_
_entity_poly.entity_id
_entity_poly.type
_entity_poly.pdbx_seq_one_letter_code
_entity_poly.pdbx_strand_id
1 'polypeptide(L)' 'MDKKNLTRSALARLADVRFEVADKWYNGNIERMDVDVLTRICFVLDCDISDLMTYSK' A
#
# COMPACT_ATOMS: atom_id res chain seq x y z
N MET A 1 -0.62 3.87 7.54
CA MET A 1 -1.39 5.02 7.02
C MET A 1 -1.89 5.92 8.12
N ASP A 2 -2.53 5.39 9.16
CA ASP A 2 -3.13 6.18 10.25
C ASP A 2 -2.13 7.06 10.99
N LYS A 3 -0.92 6.54 11.26
CA LYS A 3 0.18 7.32 11.86
C LYS A 3 0.61 8.53 11.02
N LYS A 4 0.37 8.51 9.70
CA LYS A 4 0.70 9.59 8.76
C LYS A 4 -0.55 10.43 8.38
N ASN A 5 -1.70 10.23 9.05
CA ASN A 5 -2.99 10.86 8.71
C ASN A 5 -3.37 10.74 7.22
N LEU A 6 -2.95 9.65 6.57
CA LEU A 6 -3.19 9.42 5.14
C LEU A 6 -4.47 8.59 4.95
N THR A 7 -5.42 9.10 4.15
CA THR A 7 -6.64 8.36 3.83
C THR A 7 -6.41 7.35 2.70
N ARG A 8 -7.26 6.30 2.63
CA ARG A 8 -7.26 5.31 1.52
C ARG A 8 -7.44 5.97 0.14
N SER A 9 -8.29 6.99 0.06
CA SER A 9 -8.50 7.75 -1.18
C SER A 9 -7.28 8.59 -1.56
N ALA A 10 -6.57 9.16 -0.58
CA ALA A 10 -5.31 9.87 -0.83
C ALA A 10 -4.23 8.90 -1.32
N LEU A 11 -4.10 7.73 -0.71
CA LEU A 11 -3.17 6.69 -1.20
C LEU A 11 -3.49 6.28 -2.63
N ALA A 12 -4.76 6.01 -2.96
CA ALA A 12 -5.17 5.65 -4.31
C ALA A 12 -4.73 6.70 -5.35
N ARG A 13 -4.97 7.98 -5.04
CA ARG A 13 -4.58 9.10 -5.91
C ARG A 13 -3.06 9.26 -6.02
N LEU A 14 -2.34 9.22 -4.91
CA LEU A 14 -0.89 9.47 -4.88
C LEU A 14 -0.10 8.31 -5.45
N ALA A 15 -0.53 7.08 -5.19
CA ALA A 15 0.10 5.88 -5.72
C ALA A 15 -0.40 5.53 -7.12
N ASP A 16 -1.30 6.32 -7.73
CA ASP A 16 -1.91 6.10 -9.05
C ASP A 16 -2.53 4.70 -9.22
N VAL A 17 -3.30 4.28 -8.21
CA VAL A 17 -4.02 3.01 -8.22
C VAL A 17 -5.52 3.23 -8.03
N ARG A 18 -6.30 2.24 -8.45
CA ARG A 18 -7.73 2.24 -8.17
C ARG A 18 -7.99 2.22 -6.66
N PHE A 19 -9.10 2.83 -6.22
CA PHE A 19 -9.48 2.84 -4.82
C PHE A 19 -9.59 1.43 -4.22
N GLU A 20 -10.12 0.46 -4.98
CA GLU A 20 -10.24 -0.92 -4.48
C GLU A 20 -8.87 -1.57 -4.21
N VAL A 21 -7.83 -1.16 -4.94
CA VAL A 21 -6.46 -1.63 -4.68
C VAL A 21 -5.96 -1.03 -3.36
N ALA A 22 -6.04 0.29 -3.19
CA ALA A 22 -5.64 0.95 -1.95
C ALA A 22 -6.41 0.42 -0.72
N ASP A 23 -7.71 0.13 -0.88
CA ASP A 23 -8.54 -0.44 0.19
C ASP A 23 -8.11 -1.88 0.55
N LYS A 24 -7.82 -2.73 -0.45
CA LYS A 24 -7.26 -4.08 -0.21
C LYS A 24 -5.91 -4.04 0.50
N TRP A 25 -5.02 -3.13 0.09
CA TRP A 25 -3.72 -2.92 0.74
C TRP A 25 -3.87 -2.49 2.20
N TYR A 26 -4.81 -1.58 2.47
CA TYR A 26 -5.10 -1.14 3.83
C TYR A 26 -5.68 -2.26 4.70
N ASN A 27 -6.57 -3.09 4.15
CA ASN A 27 -7.21 -4.19 4.86
C ASN A 27 -6.35 -5.47 4.95
N GLY A 28 -5.20 -5.52 4.27
CA GLY A 28 -4.34 -6.71 4.20
C GLY A 28 -4.88 -7.86 3.33
N ASN A 29 -5.96 -7.64 2.58
CA ASN A 29 -6.62 -8.66 1.75
C ASN A 29 -6.08 -8.66 0.32
N ILE A 30 -4.78 -8.95 0.17
CA ILE A 30 -4.07 -8.93 -1.11
C ILE A 30 -3.94 -10.36 -1.66
N GLU A 31 -4.67 -10.66 -2.74
CA GLU A 31 -4.59 -11.97 -3.42
C GLU A 31 -3.46 -12.05 -4.44
N ARG A 32 -3.19 -10.92 -5.11
CA ARG A 32 -2.10 -10.76 -6.08
C ARG A 32 -1.43 -9.43 -5.82
N MET A 33 -0.12 -9.48 -5.68
CA MET A 33 0.70 -8.31 -5.48
C MET A 33 1.44 -7.99 -6.78
N ASP A 34 1.21 -6.79 -7.30
CA ASP A 34 2.03 -6.20 -8.34
C ASP A 34 3.20 -5.46 -7.66
N VAL A 35 4.43 -5.75 -8.10
CA VAL A 35 5.65 -5.16 -7.54
C VAL A 35 5.69 -3.65 -7.80
N ASP A 36 5.17 -3.18 -8.93
CA ASP A 36 5.09 -1.75 -9.24
C ASP A 36 4.14 -1.02 -8.27
N VAL A 37 2.98 -1.62 -7.99
CA VAL A 37 2.02 -1.10 -7.01
C VAL A 37 2.63 -1.06 -5.62
N LEU A 38 3.30 -2.14 -5.19
CA LEU A 38 4.02 -2.17 -3.91
C LEU A 38 5.04 -1.03 -3.84
N THR A 39 5.85 -0.84 -4.89
CA THR A 39 6.91 0.18 -4.93
C THR A 39 6.33 1.60 -4.84
N ARG A 40 5.25 1.88 -5.57
CA ARG A 40 4.55 3.18 -5.49
C ARG A 40 3.94 3.42 -4.12
N ILE A 41 3.36 2.38 -3.50
CA ILE A 41 2.82 2.48 -2.14
C ILE A 41 3.95 2.75 -1.13
N CYS A 42 5.07 2.03 -1.19
CA CYS A 42 6.25 2.30 -0.36
C CYS A 42 6.75 3.74 -0.53
N PHE A 43 6.80 4.24 -1.77
CA PHE A 43 7.21 5.61 -2.05
C PHE A 43 6.26 6.65 -1.43
N VAL A 44 4.94 6.49 -1.62
CA VAL A 44 3.93 7.40 -1.06
C VAL A 44 3.91 7.34 0.48
N LEU A 45 4.08 6.15 1.02
CA LEU A 45 4.11 5.93 2.45
C LEU A 45 5.47 6.24 3.06
N ASP A 46 6.49 6.55 2.27
CA ASP A 46 7.87 6.78 2.71
C ASP A 46 8.28 5.71 3.75
N CYS A 47 8.29 4.46 3.29
CA CYS A 47 8.59 3.27 4.07
C CYS A 47 9.29 2.20 3.22
N ASP A 48 9.92 1.24 3.90
CA ASP A 48 10.56 0.11 3.23
C ASP A 48 9.53 -1.00 2.91
N ILE A 49 9.88 -1.88 1.97
CA ILE A 49 9.05 -3.05 1.63
C ILE A 49 8.83 -3.93 2.86
N SER A 50 9.86 -4.07 3.69
CA SER A 50 9.83 -4.85 4.93
C SER A 50 8.84 -4.33 5.97
N ASP A 51 8.43 -3.05 5.88
CA ASP A 51 7.42 -2.48 6.76
C ASP A 51 5.99 -2.92 6.39
N LEU A 52 5.79 -3.32 5.12
CA LEU A 52 4.48 -3.76 4.60
C LEU A 52 4.35 -5.27 4.51
N MET A 53 5.47 -6.00 4.39
CA MET A 53 5.48 -7.44 4.22
C MET A 53 6.61 -8.10 5.00
N THR A 54 6.31 -9.26 5.58
CA THR A 54 7.31 -10.13 6.19
C THR A 54 7.11 -11.55 5.69
N TYR A 55 8.21 -12.25 5.44
CA TYR A 55 8.19 -13.68 5.13
C TYR A 55 8.33 -14.48 6.44
N SER A 56 7.39 -15.40 6.69
CA SER A 56 7.52 -16.41 7.75
C SER A 56 7.69 -17.79 7.11
N LYS A 57 8.55 -18.60 7.72
CA LYS A 57 8.68 -20.03 7.40
C LYS A 57 7.51 -20.84 7.94
#